data_AF-A0A9E3Q6X7-F1
#
_entry.id   AF-A0A9E3Q6X7-F1
#
_cell.length_a   1.000
_cell.length_b   1.000
_cell.length_c   1.000
_cell.angle_alpha   90.00
_cell.angle_beta   90.00
_cell.angle_gamma   90.00
#
_symmetry.space_group_name_H-M   'P 1'
#
loop_
_entity.id
_entity.type
_entity.pdbx_description
1 polymer ?
#
loop_
_entity_poly.entity_id
_entity_poly.type
_entity_poly.pdbx_seq_one_letter_code
_entity_poly.pdbx_strand_id
1 'polypeptide(L)'
;MTEKQRKWYLREWSKAFRAHWSGVRRGEVVVRPGRAPADPVRDDVVRVAQARRLRQGGGGLSADDLRRACHILAVGKDVSSWALTNKQLDRVVALFRRLAGLNLGAVLVGVEADAEAARRQQVGGLPDADRKRVLYSLERVELPPQYVEELSRDKFGTGNWRSLPGPQLYQLLITAKARSVARAVADRAKVNLQTTL
;
A
#
# COMPACT_ATOMS: atom_id res chain seq x y z
N MET A 1 -9.00 -5.02 5.00
CA MET A 1 -7.62 -5.53 5.19
C MET A 1 -7.66 -6.99 5.64
N THR A 2 -6.84 -7.88 5.10
CA THR A 2 -6.73 -9.28 5.56
C THR A 2 -5.85 -9.39 6.81
N GLU A 3 -5.93 -10.51 7.53
CA GLU A 3 -5.09 -10.73 8.73
C GLU A 3 -3.58 -10.73 8.41
N LYS A 4 -3.19 -11.31 7.28
CA LYS A 4 -1.79 -11.28 6.81
C LYS A 4 -1.34 -9.85 6.54
N GLN A 5 -2.17 -9.04 5.89
CA GLN A 5 -1.91 -7.62 5.67
C GLN A 5 -1.83 -6.85 6.99
N ARG A 6 -2.69 -7.16 7.98
CA ARG A 6 -2.66 -6.56 9.32
C ARG A 6 -1.34 -6.80 10.04
N LYS A 7 -0.87 -8.05 10.08
CA LYS A 7 0.41 -8.40 10.71
C LYS A 7 1.58 -7.68 10.04
N TRP A 8 1.59 -7.65 8.71
CA TRP A 8 2.59 -6.92 7.94
C TRP A 8 2.57 -5.41 8.24
N TYR A 9 1.40 -4.78 8.14
CA TYR A 9 1.17 -3.37 8.44
C TYR A 9 1.67 -2.99 9.84
N LEU A 10 1.30 -3.75 10.88
CA LEU A 10 1.70 -3.48 12.26
C LEU A 10 3.21 -3.66 12.46
N ARG A 11 3.83 -4.59 11.74
CA ARG A 11 5.29 -4.76 11.77
C ARG A 11 6.01 -3.55 11.18
N GLU A 12 5.55 -3.04 10.04
CA GLU A 12 6.14 -1.85 9.42
C GLU A 12 5.93 -0.60 10.29
N TRP A 13 4.72 -0.44 10.87
CA TRP A 13 4.47 0.59 11.87
C TRP A 13 5.43 0.48 13.07
N SER A 14 5.62 -0.73 13.61
CA SER A 14 6.50 -0.92 14.77
C SER A 14 7.95 -0.51 14.49
N LYS A 15 8.43 -0.76 13.26
CA LYS A 15 9.77 -0.31 12.82
C LYS A 15 9.84 1.21 12.74
N ALA A 16 8.87 1.84 12.09
CA ALA A 16 8.76 3.30 12.00
C ALA A 16 8.71 3.94 13.39
N PHE A 17 7.88 3.39 14.27
CA PHE A 17 7.69 3.91 15.61
C PHE A 17 8.98 3.88 16.41
N ARG A 18 9.65 2.72 16.44
CA ARG A 18 10.94 2.54 17.14
C ARG A 18 12.06 3.36 16.53
N ALA A 19 11.97 3.79 15.28
CA ALA A 19 13.01 4.62 14.68
C ALA A 19 13.08 6.03 15.30
N HIS A 20 11.94 6.57 15.72
CA HIS A 20 11.80 7.98 16.14
C HIS A 20 11.33 8.18 17.58
N TRP A 21 10.55 7.24 18.10
CA TRP A 21 9.89 7.40 19.39
C TRP A 21 10.23 6.26 20.34
N SER A 22 10.36 6.60 21.62
CA SER A 22 10.57 5.65 22.71
C SER A 22 9.28 5.35 23.46
N GLY A 23 8.24 6.16 23.25
CA GLY A 23 6.92 5.99 23.84
C GLY A 23 6.12 7.28 23.83
N VAL A 24 4.99 7.25 24.53
CA VAL A 24 4.25 8.44 24.91
C VAL A 24 4.19 8.49 26.44
N ARG A 25 4.58 9.61 27.04
CA ARG A 25 4.55 9.83 28.49
C ARG A 25 3.73 11.07 28.79
N ARG A 26 2.76 10.95 29.70
CA ARG A 26 1.86 12.05 30.10
C ARG A 26 1.16 12.75 28.92
N GLY A 27 0.92 12.02 27.83
CA GLY A 27 0.29 12.59 26.63
C GLY A 27 1.24 13.29 25.67
N GLU A 28 2.54 13.31 25.98
CA GLU A 28 3.57 13.86 25.11
C GLU A 28 4.39 12.75 24.47
N VAL A 29 4.78 12.98 23.22
CA VAL A 29 5.53 12.02 22.44
C VAL A 29 7.00 12.12 22.82
N VAL A 30 7.57 11.01 23.31
CA VAL A 30 8.97 10.97 23.73
C VAL A 30 9.82 10.59 22.54
N VAL A 31 10.63 11.55 22.08
CA VAL A 31 11.63 11.33 21.02
C VAL A 31 12.70 10.38 21.55
N ARG A 32 13.13 9.43 20.70
CA ARG A 32 14.18 8.48 21.05
C ARG A 32 15.55 9.19 21.08
N PRO A 33 16.37 9.02 22.13
CA PRO A 33 17.69 9.62 22.22
C PRO A 33 18.64 9.09 21.12
N GLY A 34 19.58 9.91 20.67
CA GLY A 34 20.58 9.55 19.66
C GLY A 34 20.11 9.63 18.20
N ARG A 35 18.96 10.28 17.94
CA ARG A 35 18.49 10.57 16.57
C ARG A 35 18.73 12.02 16.19
N ALA A 36 18.83 12.25 14.87
CA ALA A 36 18.97 13.60 14.31
C ALA A 36 17.86 14.52 14.86
N PRO A 37 18.20 15.77 15.27
CA PRO A 37 17.26 16.65 15.95
C PRO A 37 16.02 16.98 15.12
N ALA A 38 16.13 17.02 13.80
CA ALA A 38 15.05 17.37 12.89
C ALA A 38 14.83 16.26 11.84
N ASP A 39 13.62 15.70 11.83
CA ASP A 39 13.10 14.91 10.71
C ASP A 39 11.76 15.57 10.32
N PRO A 40 11.70 16.28 9.17
CA PRO A 40 10.51 17.02 8.78
C PRO A 40 9.24 16.17 8.76
N VAL A 41 9.36 14.89 8.40
CA VAL A 41 8.22 13.97 8.30
C VAL A 41 7.76 13.56 9.69
N ARG A 42 8.68 13.27 10.58
CA ARG A 42 8.38 12.98 11.99
C ARG A 42 7.64 14.16 12.61
N ASP A 43 8.11 15.37 12.37
CA ASP A 43 7.56 16.59 12.95
C ASP A 43 6.15 16.86 12.39
N ASP A 44 5.94 16.62 11.09
CA ASP A 44 4.61 16.64 10.48
C ASP A 44 3.65 15.60 11.07
N VAL A 45 4.12 14.38 11.34
CA VAL A 45 3.31 13.34 11.99
C VAL A 45 2.83 13.79 13.37
N VAL A 46 3.72 14.37 14.18
CA VAL A 46 3.38 14.86 15.51
C VAL A 46 2.38 16.02 15.41
N ARG A 47 2.62 16.99 14.52
CA ARG A 47 1.73 18.13 14.29
C ARG A 47 0.32 17.69 13.86
N VAL A 48 0.21 16.76 12.91
CA VAL A 48 -1.08 16.23 12.46
C VAL A 48 -1.78 15.44 13.58
N ALA A 49 -1.04 14.67 14.38
CA ALA A 49 -1.60 13.94 15.51
C ALA A 49 -2.19 14.90 16.56
N GLN A 50 -1.48 15.97 16.91
CA GLN A 50 -1.95 17.01 17.84
C GLN A 50 -3.21 17.68 17.30
N ALA A 51 -3.19 18.15 16.04
CA ALA A 51 -4.33 18.82 15.44
C ALA A 51 -5.57 17.92 15.33
N ARG A 52 -5.38 16.61 15.12
CA ARG A 52 -6.48 15.62 15.14
C ARG A 52 -7.03 15.45 16.55
N ARG A 53 -6.16 15.32 17.55
CA ARG A 53 -6.55 15.05 18.93
C ARG A 53 -7.32 16.21 19.56
N LEU A 54 -6.87 17.44 19.31
CA LEU A 54 -7.57 18.67 19.69
C LEU A 54 -8.99 18.74 19.11
N ARG A 55 -9.16 18.39 17.83
CA ARG A 55 -10.47 18.34 17.17
C ARG A 55 -11.43 17.30 17.77
N GLN A 56 -10.91 16.28 18.43
CA GLN A 56 -11.70 15.25 19.09
C GLN A 56 -12.00 15.57 20.56
N GLY A 57 -11.67 16.78 21.03
CA GLY A 57 -11.82 17.16 22.44
C GLY A 57 -10.93 16.35 23.39
N GLY A 58 -9.90 15.68 22.85
CA GLY A 58 -9.02 14.81 23.61
C GLY A 58 -7.79 15.54 24.14
N GLY A 59 -7.27 15.06 25.28
CA GLY A 59 -5.97 15.47 25.83
C GLY A 59 -4.80 14.73 25.16
N GLY A 60 -3.88 14.20 25.97
CA GLY A 60 -2.63 13.57 25.53
C GLY A 60 -2.67 12.68 24.28
N LEU A 61 -1.56 12.69 23.55
CA LEU A 61 -1.30 11.83 22.40
C LEU A 61 -1.13 10.37 22.81
N SER A 62 -1.39 9.46 21.88
CA SER A 62 -1.05 8.04 21.98
C SER A 62 -0.23 7.58 20.76
N ALA A 63 0.36 6.39 20.86
CA ALA A 63 1.00 5.77 19.69
C ALA A 63 0.00 5.53 18.55
N ASP A 64 -1.28 5.30 18.86
CA ASP A 64 -2.32 5.14 17.85
C ASP A 64 -2.62 6.47 17.13
N ASP A 65 -2.58 7.60 17.84
CA ASP A 65 -2.76 8.92 17.23
C ASP A 65 -1.66 9.25 16.22
N LEU A 66 -0.41 8.87 16.52
CA LEU A 66 0.69 8.99 15.57
C LEU A 66 0.49 8.09 14.35
N ARG A 67 0.03 6.86 14.57
CA ARG A 67 -0.30 5.92 13.48
C ARG A 67 -1.43 6.46 12.60
N ARG A 68 -2.45 7.06 13.20
CA ARG A 68 -3.57 7.72 12.51
C ARG A 68 -3.11 8.96 11.75
N ALA A 69 -2.21 9.75 12.32
CA ALA A 69 -1.62 10.90 11.63
C ALA A 69 -0.86 10.48 10.37
N CYS A 70 -0.16 9.34 10.40
CA CYS A 70 0.46 8.77 9.20
C CYS A 70 -0.58 8.43 8.11
N HIS A 71 -1.79 8.00 8.46
CA HIS A 71 -2.85 7.78 7.47
C HIS A 71 -3.30 9.08 6.82
N ILE A 72 -3.47 10.13 7.63
CA ILE A 72 -3.86 11.46 7.14
C ILE A 72 -2.77 12.02 6.22
N LEU A 73 -1.49 11.90 6.59
CA LEU A 73 -0.39 12.38 5.76
C LEU A 73 -0.26 11.60 4.44
N ALA A 74 -0.41 10.28 4.46
CA ALA A 74 -0.23 9.46 3.27
C ALA A 74 -1.43 9.47 2.30
N VAL A 75 -2.64 9.73 2.81
CA VAL A 75 -3.89 9.55 2.06
C VAL A 75 -4.78 10.81 2.05
N GLY A 76 -4.46 11.81 2.86
CA GLY A 76 -5.23 13.06 3.00
C GLY A 76 -6.52 12.94 3.80
N LYS A 77 -6.83 11.77 4.39
CA LYS A 77 -8.10 11.49 5.07
C LYS A 77 -7.88 10.74 6.38
N ASP A 78 -8.72 11.01 7.38
CA ASP A 78 -8.74 10.22 8.63
C ASP A 78 -9.53 8.92 8.42
N VAL A 79 -8.86 7.91 7.88
CA VAL A 79 -9.44 6.59 7.58
C VAL A 79 -8.88 5.51 8.52
N SER A 80 -9.74 4.59 8.96
CA SER A 80 -9.32 3.47 9.80
C SER A 80 -8.44 2.51 9.01
N SER A 81 -7.52 1.80 9.68
CA SER A 81 -6.68 0.79 9.01
C SER A 81 -7.49 -0.33 8.34
N TRP A 82 -8.71 -0.59 8.80
CA TRP A 82 -9.60 -1.58 8.22
C TRP A 82 -10.28 -1.10 6.93
N ALA A 83 -10.53 0.21 6.82
CA ALA A 83 -11.18 0.86 5.70
C ALA A 83 -10.20 1.29 4.58
N LEU A 84 -8.89 1.07 4.77
CA LEU A 84 -7.90 1.35 3.73
C LEU A 84 -8.09 0.42 2.54
N THR A 85 -8.16 0.99 1.33
CA THR A 85 -7.98 0.22 0.10
C THR A 85 -6.53 -0.25 -0.01
N ASN A 86 -6.25 -1.26 -0.84
CA ASN A 86 -4.88 -1.76 -1.00
C ASN A 86 -3.89 -0.65 -1.43
N LYS A 87 -4.30 0.26 -2.32
CA LYS A 87 -3.47 1.39 -2.74
C LYS A 87 -3.17 2.36 -1.59
N GLN A 88 -4.17 2.63 -0.75
CA GLN A 88 -3.99 3.51 0.41
C GLN A 88 -3.09 2.85 1.46
N LEU A 89 -3.24 1.54 1.67
CA LEU A 89 -2.38 0.76 2.55
C LEU A 89 -0.92 0.81 2.10
N ASP A 90 -0.66 0.66 0.79
CA ASP A 90 0.69 0.74 0.23
C ASP A 90 1.32 2.13 0.47
N ARG A 91 0.55 3.21 0.30
CA ARG A 91 1.00 4.58 0.59
C ARG A 91 1.35 4.79 2.06
N VAL A 92 0.49 4.30 2.96
CA VAL A 92 0.75 4.37 4.42
C VAL A 92 2.01 3.59 4.78
N VAL A 93 2.20 2.40 4.23
CA VAL A 93 3.40 1.60 4.50
C VAL A 93 4.65 2.21 3.89
N ALA A 94 4.56 2.86 2.72
CA ALA A 94 5.68 3.62 2.17
C ALA A 94 6.13 4.74 3.14
N LEU A 95 5.19 5.47 3.74
CA LEU A 95 5.49 6.46 4.76
C LEU A 95 6.14 5.83 6.01
N PHE A 96 5.65 4.67 6.47
CA PHE A 96 6.29 3.95 7.58
C PHE A 96 7.74 3.56 7.27
N ARG A 97 8.01 3.11 6.06
CA ARG A 97 9.35 2.73 5.64
C ARG A 97 10.29 3.94 5.54
N ARG A 98 9.79 5.10 5.07
CA ARG A 98 10.51 6.39 5.13
C ARG A 98 10.93 6.71 6.56
N LEU A 99 9.97 6.67 7.48
CA LEU A 99 10.19 6.93 8.90
C LEU A 99 11.16 5.89 9.50
N ALA A 100 11.14 4.64 9.06
CA ALA A 100 12.10 3.64 9.49
C ALA A 100 13.54 3.90 8.98
N GLY A 101 13.78 4.94 8.18
CA GLY A 101 15.08 5.25 7.58
C GLY A 101 15.43 4.34 6.40
N LEU A 102 14.45 3.60 5.86
CA LEU A 102 14.66 2.84 4.62
C LEU A 102 14.65 3.84 3.48
N ASN A 103 15.79 3.94 2.78
CA ASN A 103 16.00 4.89 1.70
C ASN A 103 15.12 4.49 0.51
N LEU A 104 13.93 5.10 0.44
CA LEU A 104 12.93 4.85 -0.60
C LEU A 104 12.87 6.03 -1.56
N GLY A 105 14.01 6.55 -2.02
CA GLY A 105 14.09 7.63 -3.01
C GLY A 105 13.19 7.38 -4.24
N ALA A 106 12.98 6.11 -4.62
CA ALA A 106 12.09 5.72 -5.71
C ALA A 106 10.58 5.62 -5.37
N VAL A 107 10.20 5.58 -4.08
CA VAL A 107 8.77 5.48 -3.66
C VAL A 107 8.22 6.84 -3.24
N LEU A 108 9.08 7.75 -2.73
CA LEU A 108 8.67 9.08 -2.25
C LEU A 108 8.68 10.18 -3.31
N VAL A 109 9.56 10.11 -4.31
CA VAL A 109 9.42 10.92 -5.52
C VAL A 109 8.05 10.67 -6.16
N GLY A 110 7.51 9.44 -5.99
CA GLY A 110 6.13 9.12 -6.33
C GLY A 110 5.07 9.76 -5.43
N VAL A 111 5.32 10.09 -4.15
CA VAL A 111 4.29 10.67 -3.26
C VAL A 111 4.09 12.16 -3.49
N GLU A 112 5.17 12.91 -3.72
CA GLU A 112 5.09 14.33 -4.09
C GLU A 112 4.63 14.48 -5.54
N ALA A 113 5.14 13.64 -6.45
CA ALA A 113 4.64 13.60 -7.83
C ALA A 113 3.21 13.06 -7.93
N ASP A 114 2.76 12.15 -7.07
CA ASP A 114 1.36 11.65 -7.04
C ASP A 114 0.42 12.60 -6.31
N ALA A 115 0.88 13.39 -5.33
CA ALA A 115 0.06 14.44 -4.72
C ALA A 115 -0.13 15.62 -5.68
N GLU A 116 0.89 15.91 -6.50
CA GLU A 116 0.82 16.88 -7.60
C GLU A 116 0.08 16.31 -8.82
N ALA A 117 0.25 15.02 -9.13
CA ALA A 117 -0.50 14.33 -10.17
C ALA A 117 -1.95 14.07 -9.74
N ALA A 118 -2.27 13.90 -8.45
CA ALA A 118 -3.63 13.85 -7.94
C ALA A 118 -4.33 15.21 -8.05
N ARG A 119 -3.56 16.31 -7.92
CA ARG A 119 -4.02 17.67 -8.24
C ARG A 119 -4.22 17.86 -9.75
N ARG A 120 -3.36 17.26 -10.59
CA ARG A 120 -3.50 17.26 -12.06
C ARG A 120 -4.50 16.23 -12.60
N GLN A 121 -4.87 15.19 -11.85
CA GLN A 121 -5.76 14.07 -12.23
C GLN A 121 -7.25 14.45 -12.28
N GLN A 122 -7.59 15.73 -12.10
CA GLN A 122 -8.79 16.26 -12.76
C GLN A 122 -8.68 16.19 -14.30
N VAL A 123 -7.51 15.85 -14.84
CA VAL A 123 -7.22 15.69 -16.27
C VAL A 123 -6.42 14.37 -16.48
N GLY A 124 -7.14 13.32 -16.87
CA GLY A 124 -6.74 11.97 -17.35
C GLY A 124 -5.27 11.49 -17.42
N GLY A 125 -5.00 10.33 -16.78
CA GLY A 125 -3.88 9.43 -17.11
C GLY A 125 -3.26 8.69 -15.90
N LEU A 126 -2.98 7.38 -16.03
CA LEU A 126 -2.21 6.61 -15.02
C LEU A 126 -0.71 6.84 -15.22
N PRO A 127 0.09 7.10 -14.17
CA PRO A 127 1.55 7.26 -14.28
C PRO A 127 2.27 5.99 -14.77
N ASP A 128 3.32 6.16 -15.59
CA ASP A 128 4.09 5.07 -16.22
C ASP A 128 4.70 4.04 -15.25
N ALA A 129 5.01 4.45 -14.02
CA ALA A 129 5.55 3.55 -12.99
C ALA A 129 4.57 2.46 -12.58
N ASP A 130 3.27 2.77 -12.54
CA ASP A 130 2.22 1.81 -12.20
C ASP A 130 1.99 0.80 -13.33
N ARG A 131 2.14 1.25 -14.57
CA ARG A 131 2.10 0.38 -15.74
C ARG A 131 3.19 -0.69 -15.70
N LYS A 132 4.43 -0.30 -15.42
CA LYS A 132 5.57 -1.24 -15.29
C LYS A 132 5.34 -2.30 -14.22
N ARG A 133 4.78 -1.93 -13.06
CA ARG A 133 4.45 -2.89 -11.98
C ARG A 133 3.36 -3.88 -12.36
N VAL A 134 2.34 -3.41 -13.07
CA VAL A 134 1.24 -4.26 -13.53
C VAL A 134 1.73 -5.25 -14.58
N LEU A 135 2.54 -4.79 -15.54
CA LEU A 135 3.17 -5.67 -16.53
C LEU A 135 4.04 -6.74 -15.86
N TYR A 136 4.93 -6.35 -14.95
CA TYR A 136 5.76 -7.30 -14.20
C TYR A 136 4.92 -8.32 -13.40
N SER A 137 3.77 -7.89 -12.85
CA SER A 137 2.87 -8.78 -12.12
C SER A 137 2.12 -9.77 -13.01
N LEU A 138 1.80 -9.37 -14.25
CA LEU A 138 1.18 -10.26 -15.25
C LEU A 138 2.20 -11.29 -15.76
N GLU A 139 3.47 -10.91 -15.94
CA GLU A 139 4.53 -11.83 -16.37
C GLU A 139 4.87 -12.90 -15.33
N ARG A 140 4.60 -12.62 -14.05
CA ARG A 140 4.87 -13.54 -12.93
C ARG A 140 3.63 -14.23 -12.39
N VAL A 141 2.49 -14.10 -13.05
CA VAL A 141 1.30 -14.85 -12.63
C VAL A 141 1.53 -16.33 -12.96
N GLU A 142 1.10 -17.24 -12.10
CA GLU A 142 1.21 -18.69 -12.30
C GLU A 142 0.15 -19.16 -13.32
N LEU A 143 0.21 -18.60 -14.53
CA LEU A 143 -0.57 -19.00 -15.70
C LEU A 143 0.35 -19.03 -16.92
N PRO A 144 0.12 -19.95 -17.87
CA PRO A 144 0.81 -19.91 -19.14
C PRO A 144 0.64 -18.56 -19.83
N PRO A 145 1.67 -17.99 -20.48
CA PRO A 145 1.57 -16.72 -21.20
C PRO A 145 0.44 -16.69 -22.23
N GLN A 146 0.23 -17.80 -22.93
CA GLN A 146 -0.86 -18.00 -23.90
C GLN A 146 -2.24 -17.84 -23.26
N TYR A 147 -2.39 -18.30 -22.02
CA TYR A 147 -3.65 -18.19 -21.28
C TYR A 147 -3.94 -16.74 -20.89
N VAL A 148 -2.91 -15.94 -20.60
CA VAL A 148 -3.07 -14.49 -20.36
C VAL A 148 -3.46 -13.76 -21.63
N GLU A 149 -2.93 -14.17 -22.79
CA GLU A 149 -3.32 -13.66 -24.10
C GLU A 149 -4.78 -14.01 -24.44
N GLU A 150 -5.22 -15.23 -24.15
CA GLU A 150 -6.63 -15.64 -24.30
C GLU A 150 -7.55 -14.80 -23.41
N LEU A 151 -7.22 -14.65 -22.12
CA LEU A 151 -7.98 -13.79 -21.21
C LEU A 151 -8.07 -12.34 -21.70
N SER A 152 -6.99 -11.84 -22.31
CA SER A 152 -6.98 -10.51 -22.91
C SER A 152 -7.83 -10.44 -24.17
N ARG A 153 -7.78 -11.47 -25.02
CA ARG A 153 -8.57 -11.56 -26.25
C ARG A 153 -10.06 -11.62 -25.94
N ASP A 154 -10.45 -12.46 -24.98
CA ASP A 154 -11.85 -12.62 -24.58
C ASP A 154 -12.45 -11.34 -23.99
N LYS A 155 -11.66 -10.59 -23.22
CA LYS A 155 -12.17 -9.44 -22.46
C LYS A 155 -12.01 -8.11 -23.18
N PHE A 156 -10.96 -7.96 -24.00
CA PHE A 156 -10.58 -6.69 -24.63
C PHE A 156 -10.41 -6.81 -26.15
N GLY A 157 -10.70 -7.97 -26.74
CA GLY A 157 -10.63 -8.19 -28.19
C GLY A 157 -9.20 -8.29 -28.75
N THR A 158 -8.17 -8.29 -27.91
CA THR A 158 -6.77 -8.35 -28.36
C THR A 158 -5.93 -9.31 -27.54
N GLY A 159 -5.11 -10.12 -28.21
CA GLY A 159 -4.09 -10.95 -27.55
C GLY A 159 -2.86 -10.16 -27.12
N ASN A 160 -2.63 -8.96 -27.66
CA ASN A 160 -1.50 -8.12 -27.29
C ASN A 160 -1.79 -7.35 -25.99
N TRP A 161 -1.82 -8.08 -24.89
CA TRP A 161 -2.16 -7.52 -23.60
C TRP A 161 -1.15 -6.46 -23.11
N ARG A 162 0.09 -6.49 -23.62
CA ARG A 162 1.14 -5.53 -23.26
C ARG A 162 0.88 -4.12 -23.76
N SER A 163 0.06 -3.95 -24.80
CA SER A 163 -0.32 -2.63 -25.33
C SER A 163 -1.60 -2.08 -24.71
N LEU A 164 -2.24 -2.81 -23.80
CA LEU A 164 -3.49 -2.36 -23.19
C LEU A 164 -3.29 -1.04 -22.40
N PRO A 165 -4.29 -0.14 -22.40
CA PRO A 165 -4.34 1.02 -21.53
C PRO A 165 -4.29 0.62 -20.05
N GLY A 166 -3.72 1.49 -19.20
CA GLY A 166 -3.54 1.24 -17.77
C GLY A 166 -4.77 0.68 -17.03
N PRO A 167 -6.00 1.22 -17.24
CA PRO A 167 -7.21 0.67 -16.63
C PRO A 167 -7.52 -0.77 -17.06
N GLN A 168 -7.32 -1.09 -18.34
CA GLN A 168 -7.58 -2.43 -18.90
C GLN A 168 -6.52 -3.44 -18.46
N LEU A 169 -5.23 -3.02 -18.41
CA LEU A 169 -4.14 -3.81 -17.82
C LEU A 169 -4.45 -4.21 -16.36
N TYR A 170 -4.98 -3.29 -15.57
CA TYR A 170 -5.33 -3.55 -14.18
C TYR A 170 -6.49 -4.55 -14.06
N GLN A 171 -7.50 -4.41 -14.91
CA GLN A 171 -8.62 -5.37 -14.99
C GLN A 171 -8.15 -6.76 -15.45
N LEU A 172 -7.20 -6.84 -16.38
CA LEU A 172 -6.60 -8.11 -16.80
C LEU A 172 -5.85 -8.76 -15.64
N LEU A 173 -5.03 -8.01 -14.90
CA LEU A 173 -4.28 -8.52 -13.75
C LEU A 173 -5.20 -9.11 -12.67
N ILE A 174 -6.32 -8.44 -12.37
CA ILE A 174 -7.32 -8.95 -11.43
C ILE A 174 -7.88 -10.30 -11.92
N THR A 175 -8.28 -10.36 -13.19
CA THR A 175 -8.83 -11.58 -13.79
C THR A 175 -7.80 -12.71 -13.82
N ALA A 176 -6.56 -12.45 -14.21
CA ALA A 176 -5.49 -13.44 -14.26
C ALA A 176 -5.19 -14.02 -12.86
N LYS A 177 -5.09 -13.16 -11.82
CA LYS A 177 -4.87 -13.64 -10.45
C LYS A 177 -6.03 -14.50 -9.94
N ALA A 178 -7.27 -14.11 -10.21
CA ALA A 178 -8.44 -14.89 -9.82
C ALA A 178 -8.43 -16.29 -10.48
N ARG A 179 -8.08 -16.37 -11.77
CA ARG A 179 -8.00 -17.64 -12.51
C ARG A 179 -6.84 -18.53 -12.06
N SER A 180 -5.69 -17.94 -11.74
CA SER A 180 -4.53 -18.65 -11.17
C SER A 180 -4.90 -19.34 -9.85
N VAL A 181 -5.56 -18.60 -8.93
CA VAL A 181 -6.03 -19.17 -7.66
C VAL A 181 -7.07 -20.28 -7.89
N ALA A 182 -8.03 -20.07 -8.79
CA ALA A 182 -9.05 -21.08 -9.09
C ALA A 182 -8.44 -22.40 -9.63
N ARG A 183 -7.43 -22.31 -10.51
CA ARG A 183 -6.69 -23.50 -10.98
C ARG A 183 -5.93 -24.18 -9.86
N ALA A 184 -5.18 -23.43 -9.03
CA ALA A 184 -4.45 -24.01 -7.91
C ALA A 184 -5.36 -24.74 -6.92
N VAL A 185 -6.59 -24.24 -6.70
CA VAL A 185 -7.61 -24.92 -5.87
C VAL A 185 -8.14 -26.18 -6.56
N ALA A 186 -8.45 -26.11 -7.86
CA ALA A 186 -8.93 -27.26 -8.62
C ALA A 186 -7.88 -28.39 -8.73
N ASP A 187 -6.62 -28.03 -8.93
CA ASP A 187 -5.51 -28.99 -9.03
C ASP A 187 -5.26 -29.67 -7.67
N ARG A 188 -5.34 -28.93 -6.56
CA ARG A 188 -5.29 -29.52 -5.20
C ARG A 188 -6.46 -30.45 -4.90
N ALA A 189 -7.68 -30.09 -5.35
CA ALA A 189 -8.84 -30.95 -5.20
C ALA A 189 -8.70 -32.27 -5.97
N LYS A 190 -8.11 -32.23 -7.18
CA LYS A 190 -7.83 -33.42 -7.99
C LYS A 190 -6.78 -34.35 -7.35
N VAL A 191 -5.70 -33.79 -6.80
CA VAL A 191 -4.64 -34.59 -6.12
C VAL A 191 -5.18 -35.31 -4.89
N ASN A 192 -6.02 -34.63 -4.09
CA ASN A 192 -6.63 -35.26 -2.92
C ASN A 192 -7.57 -36.42 -3.30
N LEU A 193 -8.34 -36.29 -4.38
CA LEU A 193 -9.21 -37.37 -4.87
C LEU A 193 -8.44 -38.59 -5.38
N GLN A 194 -7.24 -38.39 -5.95
CA GLN A 194 -6.39 -39.50 -6.44
C GLN A 194 -5.58 -40.21 -5.35
N THR A 195 -5.39 -39.58 -4.18
CA THR A 195 -4.62 -40.18 -3.06
C THR A 195 -5.52 -40.97 -2.10
N THR A 196 -6.84 -40.95 -2.33
CA THR A 196 -7.86 -41.60 -1.47
C THR A 196 -8.45 -42.87 -2.12
N LEU A 197 -7.80 -43.40 -3.16
CA LEU A 197 -8.10 -44.69 -3.80
C LEU A 197 -6.90 -45.62 -3.64
#